data_AF-A0A932BJ56-F1
#
_entry.id   AF-A0A932BJ56-F1
#
_cell.length_a   1.000
_cell.length_b   1.000
_cell.length_c   1.000
_cell.angle_alpha   90.00
_cell.angle_beta   90.00
_cell.angle_gamma   90.00
#
_symmetry.space_group_name_H-M   'P 1'
#
loop_
_entity.id
_entity.type
_entity.pdbx_description
1 polymer ?
#
loop_
_entity_poly.entity_id
_entity_poly.type
_entity_poly.pdbx_seq_one_letter_code
_entity_poly.pdbx_strand_id
1 'polypeptide(L)' 'MGRREARFAQQVMEIILRHAPDFEPATIDMRPSRQGKYLSLTCLVRATSREQLDALYQDLCDHPAVVMVL' A
#
# COMPACT_ATOMS: atom_id res chain seq x y z
N MET A 1 5.17 2.89 3.41
CA MET A 1 6.59 2.71 3.02
C MET A 1 7.01 1.27 3.25
N GLY A 2 7.81 0.71 2.35
CA GLY A 2 8.39 -0.63 2.52
C GLY A 2 9.74 -0.78 1.84
N ARG A 3 10.34 -1.97 1.96
CA ARG A 3 11.60 -2.29 1.29
C ARG A 3 11.41 -2.27 -0.23
N ARG A 4 12.40 -1.73 -0.95
CA ARG A 4 12.37 -1.70 -2.42
C ARG A 4 12.64 -3.11 -2.96
N GLU A 5 11.59 -3.90 -3.02
CA GLU A 5 11.58 -5.24 -3.63
C GLU A 5 10.73 -5.21 -4.89
N ALA A 6 11.10 -5.99 -5.91
CA ALA A 6 10.45 -5.95 -7.22
C ALA A 6 8.93 -6.19 -7.17
N ARG A 7 8.45 -6.91 -6.14
CA ARG A 7 7.04 -7.27 -5.95
C ARG A 7 6.31 -6.41 -4.93
N PHE A 8 6.99 -5.50 -4.22
CA PHE A 8 6.38 -4.75 -3.12
C PHE A 8 5.16 -3.93 -3.57
N ALA A 9 5.28 -3.19 -4.67
CA ALA A 9 4.17 -2.40 -5.21
C ALA A 9 3.00 -3.27 -5.68
N GLN A 10 3.27 -4.41 -6.32
CA GLN A 10 2.24 -5.36 -6.73
C GLN A 10 1.51 -5.96 -5.53
N GLN A 11 2.24 -6.38 -4.49
CA GLN A 11 1.65 -6.97 -3.29
C GLN A 11 0.75 -5.97 -2.54
N VAL A 12 1.22 -4.73 -2.36
CA VAL A 12 0.41 -3.67 -1.74
C VAL A 12 -0.84 -3.38 -2.57
N MET A 13 -0.72 -3.34 -3.90
CA MET A 13 -1.85 -3.14 -4.80
C MET A 13 -2.88 -4.29 -4.72
N GLU A 14 -2.44 -5.54 -4.63
CA GLU A 14 -3.34 -6.69 -4.43
C GLU A 14 -4.08 -6.64 -3.09
N ILE A 15 -3.44 -6.12 -2.03
CA ILE A 15 -4.10 -5.91 -0.73
C ILE A 15 -5.14 -4.80 -0.87
N ILE A 16 -4.79 -3.66 -1.45
CA ILE A 16 -5.71 -2.54 -1.64
C ILE A 16 -6.92 -2.97 -2.47
N LEU A 17 -6.72 -3.67 -3.60
CA LEU A 17 -7.82 -4.11 -4.47
C LEU A 17 -8.77 -5.12 -3.80
N ARG A 18 -8.30 -5.88 -2.80
CA ARG A 18 -9.18 -6.77 -2.01
C ARG A 18 -10.16 -5.98 -1.15
N HIS A 19 -9.70 -4.87 -0.57
CA HIS A 19 -10.50 -4.02 0.33
C HIS A 19 -11.21 -2.86 -0.37
N ALA A 20 -10.72 -2.47 -1.55
CA ALA A 20 -11.20 -1.37 -2.37
C ALA A 20 -11.13 -1.79 -3.85
N PRO A 21 -12.10 -2.58 -4.34
CA PRO A 21 -12.11 -3.01 -5.74
C PRO A 21 -12.35 -1.85 -6.72
N ASP A 22 -12.85 -0.71 -6.24
CA ASP A 22 -12.98 0.55 -6.96
C ASP A 22 -11.68 1.36 -7.02
N PHE A 23 -10.61 0.90 -6.35
CA PHE A 23 -9.33 1.57 -6.37
C PHE A 23 -8.69 1.54 -7.76
N GLU A 24 -8.20 2.69 -8.22
CA GLU A 24 -7.49 2.83 -9.49
C GLU A 24 -5.96 2.76 -9.29
N PRO A 25 -5.28 1.69 -9.71
CA PRO A 25 -3.82 1.55 -9.55
C PRO A 25 -2.99 2.66 -10.19
N ALA A 26 -3.52 3.31 -11.23
CA ALA A 26 -2.86 4.42 -11.91
C ALA A 26 -2.67 5.64 -11.00
N THR A 27 -3.41 5.71 -9.89
CA THR A 27 -3.33 6.81 -8.90
C THR A 27 -2.24 6.59 -7.86
N ILE A 28 -1.56 5.43 -7.86
CA ILE A 28 -0.44 5.16 -6.94
C ILE A 28 0.74 6.04 -7.33
N ASP A 29 1.15 6.93 -6.42
CA ASP A 29 2.42 7.62 -6.54
C ASP A 29 3.53 6.79 -5.89
N MET A 30 4.59 6.54 -6.66
CA MET A 30 5.72 5.71 -6.29
C MET A 30 6.98 6.55 -6.17
N ARG A 31 7.41 6.78 -4.93
CA ARG A 31 8.61 7.58 -4.65
C ARG A 31 9.74 6.71 -4.09
N PRO A 32 10.81 6.46 -4.86
CA PRO A 32 11.99 5.79 -4.33
C PRO A 32 12.68 6.69 -3.28
N SER A 33 13.22 6.07 -2.23
CA SER A 33 14.01 6.81 -1.24
C SER A 33 15.34 7.28 -1.83
N ARG A 34 15.93 8.32 -1.22
CA ARG A 34 17.17 8.94 -1.70
C ARG A 34 18.36 7.97 -1.83
N GLN A 35 18.35 6.88 -1.06
CA GLN A 35 19.38 5.83 -1.09
C GLN A 35 18.90 4.54 -1.78
N GLY A 36 17.69 4.51 -2.34
CA GLY A 36 17.13 3.36 -3.04
C GLY A 36 16.76 2.16 -2.17
N LYS A 37 16.92 2.26 -0.85
CA LYS A 37 16.61 1.17 0.12
C LYS A 37 15.11 0.96 0.34
N TYR A 38 14.33 2.03 0.21
CA TYR A 38 12.89 2.02 0.49
C TYR A 38 12.10 2.56 -0.69
N LEU A 39 10.86 2.08 -0.80
CA LEU A 39 9.86 2.59 -1.73
C LEU A 39 8.69 3.14 -0.93
N SER A 40 8.33 4.39 -1.19
CA SER A 40 7.12 5.00 -0.68
C SER A 40 6.02 4.85 -1.71
N LEU A 41 4.86 4.37 -1.28
CA LEU A 41 3.65 4.27 -2.09
C LEU A 41 2.61 5.17 -1.43
N THR A 42 2.06 6.10 -2.19
CA THR A 42 0.93 6.93 -1.77
C THR A 42 -0.29 6.47 -2.56
N CYS A 43 -1.31 6.00 -1.85
CA CYS A 43 -2.53 5.46 -2.46
C CYS A 43 -3.73 6.25 -1.94
N LEU A 44 -4.55 6.78 -2.85
CA LEU A 44 -5.81 7.43 -2.51
C LEU A 44 -6.93 6.38 -2.56
N VAL A 45 -7.33 5.89 -1.38
CA VAL A 45 -8.38 4.89 -1.24
C VAL A 45 -9.67 5.56 -0.77
N ARG A 46 -10.79 5.22 -1.39
CA ARG A 46 -12.11 5.66 -0.94
C ARG A 46 -12.54 4.82 0.28
N ALA A 47 -12.51 5.43 1.46
CA ALA A 47 -13.03 4.81 2.66
C ALA A 47 -14.57 4.76 2.61
N THR A 48 -15.14 3.57 2.52
CA THR A 48 -16.61 3.36 2.52
C THR A 48 -17.13 3.04 3.91
N SER A 49 -16.29 2.46 4.76
CA SER A 49 -16.58 2.15 6.16
C SER A 49 -15.31 2.16 6.99
N ARG A 50 -15.45 2.30 8.31
CA ARG A 50 -14.32 2.22 9.24
C ARG A 50 -13.73 0.81 9.29
N GLU A 51 -14.57 -0.23 9.26
CA GLU A 51 -14.14 -1.62 9.24
C GLU A 51 -13.27 -1.94 8.01
N GLN A 52 -13.62 -1.40 6.83
CA GLN A 52 -12.82 -1.54 5.62
C GLN A 52 -11.45 -0.87 5.76
N LEU A 53 -11.39 0.32 6.36
CA LEU A 53 -10.13 1.04 6.60
C LEU A 53 -9.25 0.28 7.61
N ASP A 54 -9.85 -0.19 8.71
CA ASP A 54 -9.14 -0.91 9.77
C ASP A 54 -8.61 -2.26 9.25
N ALA A 55 -9.40 -2.99 8.45
CA ALA A 55 -8.97 -4.24 7.81
C ALA A 55 -7.84 -4.02 6.80
N LEU A 56 -7.93 -2.97 5.97
CA LEU A 56 -6.87 -2.60 5.05
C LEU A 56 -5.59 -2.23 5.80
N TYR A 57 -5.69 -1.45 6.88
CA TYR A 57 -4.54 -1.05 7.67
C TYR A 57 -3.87 -2.26 8.34
N GLN A 58 -4.66 -3.19 8.88
CA GLN A 58 -4.17 -4.42 9.49
C GLN A 58 -3.44 -5.30 8.47
N ASP A 59 -4.03 -5.56 7.30
CA ASP A 59 -3.40 -6.37 6.24
C ASP A 59 -2.09 -5.75 5.72
N LEU A 60 -2.03 -4.42 5.62
CA LEU A 60 -0.82 -3.72 5.24
C LEU A 60 0.26 -3.82 6.33
N CYS A 61 -0.11 -3.71 7.61
CA CYS A 61 0.82 -3.87 8.73
C CYS A 61 1.35 -5.31 8.86
N ASP A 62 0.52 -6.30 8.57
CA ASP A 62 0.90 -7.72 8.61
C ASP A 62 1.80 -8.12 7.42
N HIS A 63 1.91 -7.26 6.39
CA HIS A 63 2.76 -7.54 5.25
C HIS A 63 4.25 -7.37 5.61
N PRO A 64 5.10 -8.42 5.46
CA PRO A 64 6.46 -8.44 6.01
C PRO A 64 7.42 -7.42 5.38
N ALA A 65 7.10 -6.92 4.18
CA ALA A 65 7.89 -5.90 3.49
C ALA A 65 7.45 -4.46 3.82
N VAL A 66 6.28 -4.27 4.45
CA VAL A 66 5.80 -2.96 4.91
C VAL A 66 6.53 -2.60 6.18
N VAL A 67 7.09 -1.39 6.21
CA VAL A 67 7.84 -0.86 7.35
C VAL A 67 7.02 0.19 8.09
N MET A 68 6.14 0.87 7.38
CA MET A 68 5.32 1.95 7.95
C MET A 68 4.08 2.20 7.09
N VAL A 69 2.93 2.37 7.72
CA VAL A 69 1.68 2.84 7.11
C VAL A 69 1.31 4.17 7.79
N LEU A 70 0.88 5.16 7.01
CA LEU A 70 0.59 6.54 7.41
C LEU A 70 -0.87 6.89 7.12
#